data_AF-A0A2E7HKI3-F1
#
_entry.id   AF-A0A2E7HKI3-F1
#
_cell.length_a   1.000
_cell.length_b   1.000
_cell.length_c   1.000
_cell.angle_alpha   90.00
_cell.angle_beta   90.00
_cell.angle_gamma   90.00
#
_symmetry.space_group_name_H-M   'P 1'
#
loop_
_entity.id
_entity.type
_entity.pdbx_description
1 polymer ?
#
loop_
_entity_poly.entity_id
_entity_poly.type
_entity_poly.pdbx_seq_one_letter_code
_entity_poly.pdbx_strand_id
1 'polypeptide(L)'
;MIGDGDRPTWHFDRGTELTVTLMLQDAEAGGDFDIAPAIWPHDDTDPAPLRTVLEAQRSDLVRRVPCSPASIVIFRGDRSVHRVSEVTGDHLRMMAVMVYEEKPGVVGRPDVNAT
;
A
#
# COMPACT_ATOMS: atom_id res chain seq x y z
N MET A 1 -1.77 12.44 1.05
CA MET A 1 -0.53 13.15 1.46
C MET A 1 -0.20 12.66 2.85
N ILE A 2 1.07 12.49 3.17
CA ILE A 2 1.53 11.88 4.43
C ILE A 2 2.63 12.77 4.99
N GLY A 3 2.48 13.24 6.23
CA GLY A 3 3.40 14.15 6.91
C GLY A 3 4.22 13.50 8.02
N ASP A 4 4.97 14.31 8.77
CA ASP A 4 5.82 13.84 9.87
C ASP A 4 5.01 13.07 10.93
N GLY A 5 5.48 11.88 11.29
CA GLY A 5 4.85 11.00 12.26
C GLY A 5 3.65 10.20 11.74
N ASP A 6 3.15 10.48 10.53
CA ASP A 6 2.06 9.70 9.94
C ASP A 6 2.54 8.27 9.63
N ARG A 7 1.67 7.30 9.90
CA ARG A 7 1.98 5.87 9.75
C ARG A 7 0.78 5.07 9.24
N PRO A 8 0.47 5.13 7.93
CA PRO A 8 -0.55 4.27 7.34
C PRO A 8 -0.35 2.81 7.69
N THR A 9 -1.37 2.18 8.26
CA THR A 9 -1.29 0.79 8.70
C THR A 9 -1.40 -0.19 7.53
N TRP A 10 -1.09 -1.46 7.78
CA TRP A 10 -1.35 -2.54 6.82
C TRP A 10 -2.82 -2.57 6.39
N HIS A 11 -3.07 -2.55 5.10
CA HIS A 11 -4.42 -2.63 4.54
C HIS A 11 -4.43 -3.30 3.16
N PHE A 12 -5.65 -3.57 2.69
CA PHE A 12 -5.94 -3.95 1.31
C PHE A 12 -6.79 -2.84 0.69
N ASP A 13 -6.67 -2.64 -0.61
CA ASP A 13 -7.57 -1.77 -1.36
C ASP A 13 -8.84 -2.57 -1.71
N ARG A 14 -9.68 -2.84 -0.69
CA ARG A 14 -10.89 -3.66 -0.83
C ARG A 14 -11.85 -3.02 -1.84
N GLY A 15 -12.25 -3.79 -2.85
CA GLY A 15 -13.16 -3.33 -3.91
C GLY A 15 -12.46 -2.54 -5.03
N THR A 16 -11.13 -2.69 -5.14
CA THR A 16 -10.32 -2.25 -6.28
C THR A 16 -9.32 -3.34 -6.68
N GLU A 17 -9.55 -3.99 -7.82
CA GLU A 17 -8.73 -5.11 -8.30
C GLU A 17 -7.31 -4.70 -8.70
N LEU A 18 -7.15 -3.50 -9.29
CA LEU A 18 -5.87 -2.98 -9.75
C LEU A 18 -5.61 -1.60 -9.15
N THR A 19 -4.53 -1.49 -8.39
CA THR A 19 -4.03 -0.24 -7.85
C THR A 19 -2.78 0.19 -8.61
N VAL A 20 -2.76 1.44 -9.05
CA VAL A 20 -1.62 2.10 -9.68
C VAL A 20 -1.25 3.30 -8.83
N THR A 21 -0.01 3.35 -8.37
CA THR A 21 0.53 4.51 -7.68
C THR A 21 1.55 5.23 -8.54
N LEU A 22 1.56 6.56 -8.46
CA LEU A 22 2.60 7.42 -9.03
C LEU A 22 3.21 8.23 -7.90
N MET A 23 4.49 8.03 -7.65
CA MET A 23 5.24 8.78 -6.66
C MET A 23 5.53 10.19 -7.19
N LEU A 24 5.08 11.22 -6.47
CA LEU A 24 5.26 12.63 -6.85
C LEU A 24 6.39 13.30 -6.05
N GLN A 25 6.46 13.01 -4.75
CA GLN A 25 7.46 13.56 -3.84
C GLN A 25 7.74 12.57 -2.71
N ASP A 26 9.01 12.33 -2.42
CA ASP A 26 9.52 11.56 -1.29
C ASP A 26 9.54 12.36 0.00
N ALA A 27 9.51 11.63 1.12
CA ALA A 27 9.81 12.18 2.43
C ALA A 27 11.34 12.27 2.62
N GLU A 28 11.78 13.00 3.64
CA GLU A 28 13.20 13.02 4.03
C GLU A 28 13.68 11.65 4.53
N ALA A 29 12.85 10.96 5.32
CA ALA A 29 13.11 9.60 5.78
C ALA A 29 11.82 8.78 5.92
N GLY A 30 11.96 7.46 5.81
CA GLY A 30 10.83 6.54 5.86
C GLY A 30 9.93 6.66 4.63
N GLY A 31 8.61 6.55 4.81
CA GLY A 31 7.67 6.56 3.68
C GLY A 31 7.83 5.39 2.69
N ASP A 32 8.50 4.32 3.11
CA ASP A 32 8.78 3.13 2.31
C ASP A 32 7.49 2.37 1.99
N PHE A 33 7.33 1.94 0.74
CA PHE A 33 6.20 1.10 0.35
C PHE A 33 6.53 -0.38 0.62
N ASP A 34 5.90 -0.96 1.64
CA ASP A 34 6.01 -2.38 1.98
C ASP A 34 4.76 -3.13 1.46
N ILE A 35 4.94 -4.28 0.82
CA ILE A 35 3.86 -5.10 0.24
C ILE A 35 4.13 -6.60 0.44
N ALA A 36 3.11 -7.36 0.84
CA ALA A 36 3.10 -8.82 0.69
C ALA A 36 2.18 -9.17 -0.50
N PRO A 37 2.75 -9.39 -1.70
CA PRO A 37 1.96 -9.54 -2.92
C PRO A 37 1.18 -10.85 -2.93
N ALA A 38 -0.08 -10.79 -3.38
CA ALA A 38 -0.95 -11.95 -3.52
C ALA A 38 -1.02 -12.83 -2.25
N ILE A 39 -0.94 -12.22 -1.07
CA ILE A 39 -1.06 -12.92 0.23
C ILE A 39 -2.48 -13.47 0.45
N TRP A 40 -3.46 -12.93 -0.27
CA TRP A 40 -4.87 -13.35 -0.22
C TRP A 40 -5.43 -13.64 -1.62
N PRO A 41 -4.90 -14.63 -2.37
CA PRO A 41 -5.18 -14.79 -3.80
C PRO A 41 -6.64 -15.15 -4.12
N HIS A 42 -7.33 -15.82 -3.19
CA HIS A 42 -8.72 -16.27 -3.34
C HIS A 42 -9.51 -16.07 -2.04
N ASP A 43 -10.83 -16.16 -2.09
CA ASP A 43 -11.66 -15.82 -0.94
C ASP A 43 -11.56 -16.87 0.19
N ASP A 44 -11.25 -18.12 -0.15
CA ASP A 44 -11.01 -19.24 0.79
C ASP A 44 -9.53 -19.39 1.21
N THR A 45 -8.73 -18.34 1.09
CA THR A 45 -7.29 -18.38 1.45
C THR A 45 -7.09 -18.62 2.94
N ASP A 46 -6.08 -19.43 3.29
CA ASP A 46 -5.61 -19.59 4.67
C ASP A 46 -5.11 -18.24 5.24
N PRO A 47 -5.65 -17.77 6.38
CA PRO A 47 -5.22 -16.51 7.00
C PRO A 47 -3.84 -16.56 7.67
N ALA A 48 -3.22 -17.73 7.87
CA ALA A 48 -1.97 -17.85 8.62
C ALA A 48 -0.81 -16.99 8.06
N PRO A 49 -0.54 -16.95 6.74
CA PRO A 49 0.53 -16.11 6.20
C PRO A 49 0.28 -14.61 6.41
N LEU A 50 -0.97 -14.16 6.27
CA LEU A 50 -1.34 -12.76 6.55
C LEU A 50 -1.10 -12.43 8.03
N ARG A 51 -1.50 -13.31 8.94
CA ARG A 51 -1.26 -13.11 10.38
C ARG A 51 0.24 -12.93 10.67
N THR A 52 1.08 -13.77 10.08
CA THR A 52 2.54 -13.65 10.20
C THR A 52 3.06 -12.29 9.73
N VAL A 53 2.54 -11.75 8.61
CA VAL A 53 2.92 -10.40 8.12
C VAL A 53 2.54 -9.32 9.14
N LEU A 54 1.33 -9.40 9.70
CA LEU A 54 0.82 -8.40 10.64
C LEU A 54 1.55 -8.43 11.99
N GLU A 55 1.93 -9.62 12.47
CA GLU A 55 2.58 -9.82 13.77
C GLU A 55 4.11 -9.62 13.72
N ALA A 56 4.77 -10.10 12.66
CA ALA A 56 6.23 -10.16 12.61
C ALA A 56 6.89 -8.87 12.08
N GLN A 57 6.13 -7.92 11.51
CA GLN A 57 6.56 -6.65 10.88
C GLN A 57 7.65 -6.75 9.79
N ARG A 58 8.31 -7.91 9.62
CA ARG A 58 9.45 -8.21 8.72
C ARG A 58 9.54 -9.72 8.40
N SER A 59 8.46 -10.32 7.89
CA SER A 59 8.53 -11.69 7.35
C SER A 59 9.17 -11.70 5.95
N ASP A 60 9.65 -12.87 5.53
CA ASP A 60 10.17 -13.17 4.19
C ASP A 60 9.11 -13.00 3.07
N LEU A 61 7.84 -12.87 3.46
CA LEU A 61 6.71 -12.61 2.57
C LEU A 61 6.59 -11.13 2.18
N VAL A 62 7.23 -10.21 2.93
CA VAL A 62 7.14 -8.77 2.71
C VAL A 62 8.27 -8.29 1.81
N ARG A 63 7.91 -7.52 0.78
CA ARG A 63 8.83 -6.84 -0.13
C ARG A 63 8.73 -5.35 0.09
N ARG A 64 9.88 -4.68 0.15
CA ARG A 64 9.95 -3.23 0.06
C ARG A 64 10.15 -2.83 -1.40
N VAL A 65 9.25 -2.02 -1.94
CA VAL A 65 9.32 -1.55 -3.32
C VAL A 65 10.06 -0.21 -3.34
N PRO A 66 11.20 -0.11 -4.05
CA PRO A 66 11.86 1.18 -4.25
C PRO A 66 10.91 2.16 -4.94
N CYS A 67 10.68 3.31 -4.34
CA CYS A 67 9.84 4.37 -4.89
C CYS A 67 10.56 5.71 -4.76
N SER A 68 10.98 6.27 -5.88
CA SER A 68 11.43 7.66 -6.01
C SER A 68 10.42 8.46 -6.83
N PRO A 69 10.47 9.80 -6.84
CA PRO A 69 9.64 10.61 -7.72
C PRO A 69 9.64 10.07 -9.17
N ALA A 70 8.46 10.05 -9.79
CA ALA A 70 8.15 9.42 -11.09
C ALA A 70 8.12 7.88 -11.12
N SER A 71 8.34 7.20 -10.00
CA SER A 71 8.12 5.74 -9.92
C SER A 71 6.63 5.41 -10.04
N ILE A 72 6.33 4.39 -10.84
CA ILE A 72 4.99 3.82 -10.99
C ILE A 72 5.00 2.40 -10.41
N VAL A 73 4.09 2.12 -9.47
CA VAL A 73 3.88 0.77 -8.94
C VAL A 73 2.48 0.30 -9.33
N ILE A 74 2.41 -0.91 -9.87
CA ILE A 74 1.16 -1.55 -10.31
C ILE A 74 1.03 -2.86 -9.55
N PHE A 75 -0.08 -3.04 -8.84
CA PHE A 75 -0.31 -4.25 -8.05
C PHE A 75 -1.81 -4.53 -7.85
N ARG A 76 -2.12 -5.75 -7.39
CA ARG A 76 -3.48 -6.15 -7.03
C ARG A 76 -3.79 -5.76 -5.59
N GLY A 77 -4.43 -4.61 -5.38
CA GLY A 77 -4.68 -4.05 -4.05
C GLY A 77 -5.68 -4.86 -3.22
N ASP A 78 -6.61 -5.56 -3.86
CA ASP A 78 -7.57 -6.47 -3.23
C ASP A 78 -6.94 -7.78 -2.71
N ARG A 79 -5.81 -8.20 -3.29
CA ARG A 79 -5.11 -9.47 -2.96
C ARG A 79 -3.76 -9.28 -2.27
N SER A 80 -3.24 -8.06 -2.20
CA SER A 80 -1.91 -7.76 -1.67
C SER A 80 -2.00 -6.78 -0.51
N VAL A 81 -1.67 -7.24 0.69
CA VAL A 81 -1.62 -6.34 1.85
C VAL A 81 -0.39 -5.46 1.73
N HIS A 82 -0.55 -4.17 2.01
CA HIS A 82 0.52 -3.20 1.87
C HIS A 82 0.39 -2.10 2.91
N ARG A 83 1.48 -1.36 3.11
CA ARG A 83 1.54 -0.18 3.96
C ARG A 83 2.60 0.79 3.47
N VAL A 84 2.57 1.97 4.06
CA VAL A 84 3.68 2.92 4.00
C VAL A 84 4.34 2.95 5.38
N SER A 85 5.66 2.80 5.44
CA SER A 85 6.38 2.98 6.72
C SER A 85 6.16 4.40 7.24
N GLU A 86 6.34 4.59 8.55
CA GLU A 86 6.32 5.93 9.15
C GLU A 86 7.16 6.92 8.33
N VAL A 87 6.63 8.12 8.16
CA VAL A 87 7.32 9.26 7.52
C VAL A 87 7.97 10.10 8.60
N THR A 88 9.20 10.56 8.35
CA THR A 88 9.92 11.47 9.24
C THR A 88 10.48 12.64 8.45
N GLY A 89 10.37 13.84 9.01
CA GLY A 89 10.89 15.08 8.42
C GLY A 89 9.79 16.01 7.89
N ASP A 90 10.20 17.22 7.52
CA ASP A 90 9.26 18.32 7.22
C ASP A 90 8.71 18.25 5.78
N HIS A 91 9.32 17.44 4.92
CA HIS A 91 8.86 17.25 3.55
C HIS A 91 7.70 16.25 3.47
N LEU A 92 6.55 16.73 2.97
CA LEU A 92 5.39 15.87 2.70
C LEU A 92 5.73 14.77 1.69
N ARG A 93 5.32 13.54 2.00
CA ARG A 93 5.27 12.47 1.01
C ARG A 93 3.99 12.60 0.18
N MET A 94 4.17 12.71 -1.14
CA MET A 94 3.07 12.92 -2.09
C MET A 94 3.04 11.80 -3.12
N MET A 95 1.87 11.20 -3.28
CA MET A 95 1.62 10.10 -4.21
C MET A 95 0.21 10.23 -4.77
N ALA A 96 0.06 10.01 -6.07
CA ALA A 96 -1.24 9.80 -6.69
C ALA A 96 -1.57 8.32 -6.65
N VAL A 97 -2.80 8.01 -6.24
CA VAL A 97 -3.35 6.64 -6.25
C VAL A 97 -4.50 6.61 -7.24
N MET A 98 -4.41 5.72 -8.21
CA MET A 98 -5.45 5.42 -9.18
C MET A 98 -5.87 3.98 -8.97
N VAL A 99 -7.16 3.74 -9.03
CA VAL A 99 -7.73 2.41 -8.87
C VAL A 99 -8.59 2.09 -10.08
N TYR A 100 -8.51 0.84 -10.53
CA TYR A 100 -9.22 0.35 -11.70
C TYR A 100 -10.01 -0.90 -11.33
N GLU A 101 -11.20 -0.97 -11.89
CA GLU A 101 -12.23 -1.97 -11.60
C GLU A 101 -12.87 -2.41 -12.90
N GLU A 102 -13.22 -3.70 -13.00
CA GLU A 102 -13.86 -4.24 -14.21
C GLU A 102 -15.29 -3.73 -14.38
N LYS A 103 -15.98 -3.51 -13.25
CA LYS A 103 -17.40 -3.12 -13.26
C LYS A 103 -17.54 -1.59 -13.25
N PRO A 104 -18.43 -1.04 -14.11
CA PRO A 104 -18.70 0.39 -14.09
C PRO A 104 -19.38 0.81 -12.78
N GLY A 105 -19.10 2.04 -12.34
CA GLY A 105 -19.72 2.63 -11.15
C GLY A 105 -19.06 2.27 -9.82
N VAL A 106 -17.99 1.46 -9.83
CA VAL A 106 -17.15 1.25 -8.64
C VAL A 106 -16.18 2.41 -8.49
N VAL A 107 -16.11 2.99 -7.29
CA VAL A 107 -15.26 4.14 -6.99
C VAL A 107 -14.34 3.76 -5.82
N GLY A 108 -13.07 4.14 -5.95
CA GLY A 108 -12.10 4.00 -4.88
C GLY A 108 -12.53 4.69 -3.60
N ARG A 109 -12.21 4.06 -2.47
CA ARG A 109 -12.49 4.61 -1.14
C ARG A 109 -11.30 5.44 -0.66
N PRO A 110 -11.42 6.77 -0.54
CA PRO A 110 -10.27 7.62 -0.20
C PRO A 110 -9.77 7.39 1.25
N ASP A 111 -10.63 6.91 2.13
CA ASP A 111 -10.34 6.64 3.54
C ASP A 111 -9.37 5.47 3.78
N VAL A 112 -9.23 4.54 2.83
CA VAL A 112 -8.29 3.41 2.99
C VAL A 112 -6.83 3.85 3.00
N ASN A 113 -6.55 5.02 2.43
CA ASN A 113 -5.23 5.64 2.37
C ASN A 113 -5.07 6.80 3.37
N ALA A 114 -6.04 6.98 4.29
CA ALA A 114 -5.93 7.97 5.34
C ALA A 114 -4.86 7.56 6.36
N THR A 115 -4.15 8.56 6.89
CA THR A 115 -3.07 8.42 7.86
C THR A 115 -3.58 8.46 9.29
#